data_AF-A0A962F7A0-F1
#
_entry.id   AF-A0A962F7A0-F1
#
_cell.length_a   1.000
_cell.length_b   1.000
_cell.length_c   1.000
_cell.angle_alpha   90.00
_cell.angle_beta   90.00
_cell.angle_gamma   90.00
#
_symmetry.space_group_name_H-M   'P 1'
#
loop_
_entity.id
_entity.type
_entity.pdbx_description
1 polymer ?
#
loop_
_entity_poly.entity_id
_entity_poly.type
_entity_poly.pdbx_seq_one_letter_code
_entity_poly.pdbx_strand_id
1 'polypeptide(L)'
;MDWFSGIVVFILTWWICIFLVLPFGLKRDEKGMPNDPHLKKKLLIITGVSIVIWLLIYLLIDSDIISFREMAKSLALQDEIL
;
A
#
# COMPACT_ATOMS: atom_id res chain seq x y z
N MET A 1 0.79 -16.42 5.61
CA MET A 1 0.62 -15.22 6.47
C MET A 1 -0.48 -15.48 7.49
N ASP A 2 -0.33 -15.07 8.76
CA ASP A 2 -1.39 -15.25 9.77
C ASP A 2 -2.59 -14.32 9.49
N TRP A 3 -3.82 -14.73 9.83
CA TRP A 3 -5.04 -13.95 9.56
C TRP A 3 -5.02 -12.60 10.27
N PHE A 4 -4.47 -12.54 11.48
CA PHE A 4 -4.31 -11.30 12.21
C PHE A 4 -3.33 -10.35 11.50
N SER A 5 -2.17 -10.88 11.09
CA SER A 5 -1.18 -10.11 10.34
C SER A 5 -1.74 -9.62 9.00
N GLY A 6 -2.55 -10.43 8.31
CA GLY A 6 -3.21 -10.05 7.06
C GLY A 6 -4.12 -8.84 7.22
N ILE A 7 -4.90 -8.78 8.31
CA ILE A 7 -5.77 -7.65 8.65
C ILE A 7 -4.95 -6.39 8.94
N VAL A 8 -3.87 -6.51 9.72
CA VAL A 8 -3.00 -5.37 10.05
C VAL A 8 -2.40 -4.76 8.77
N VAL A 9 -1.87 -5.59 7.88
CA VAL A 9 -1.30 -5.13 6.61
C VAL A 9 -2.38 -4.51 5.72
N PHE A 10 -3.58 -5.09 5.66
CA PHE A 10 -4.70 -4.49 4.93
C PHE A 10 -5.02 -3.07 5.43
N ILE A 11 -5.12 -2.88 6.75
CA ILE A 11 -5.41 -1.57 7.36
C ILE A 11 -4.29 -0.58 7.04
N LEU A 12 -3.02 -0.96 7.21
CA LEU A 12 -1.87 -0.10 6.90
C LEU A 12 -1.82 0.30 5.42
N THR A 13 -2.00 -0.66 4.52
CA THR A 13 -2.07 -0.42 3.08
C THR A 13 -3.23 0.50 2.73
N TRP A 14 -4.41 0.29 3.34
CA TRP A 14 -5.59 1.12 3.11
C TRP A 14 -5.36 2.57 3.56
N TRP A 15 -4.76 2.79 4.73
CA TRP A 15 -4.40 4.13 5.22
C TRP A 15 -3.41 4.85 4.29
N ILE A 16 -2.38 4.16 3.79
CA ILE A 16 -1.42 4.73 2.83
C ILE A 16 -2.12 5.06 1.50
N CYS A 17 -3.00 4.19 1.02
CA CYS A 17 -3.76 4.40 -0.21
C CYS A 17 -4.67 5.62 -0.15
N ILE A 18 -5.26 5.92 1.02
CA ILE A 18 -6.06 7.14 1.21
C ILE A 18 -5.21 8.38 0.87
N PHE A 19 -3.99 8.47 1.42
CA PHE A 19 -3.10 9.59 1.14
C PHE A 19 -2.56 9.60 -0.29
N LEU A 20 -2.31 8.42 -0.86
CA LEU A 20 -1.79 8.30 -2.22
C LEU A 20 -2.84 8.73 -3.26
N VAL A 21 -4.11 8.41 -3.04
CA VAL A 21 -5.20 8.72 -3.97
C VAL A 21 -5.81 10.11 -3.74
N LEU A 22 -5.73 10.67 -2.51
CA LEU A 22 -6.24 12.01 -2.18
C LEU A 22 -5.74 13.14 -3.12
N PRO A 23 -4.46 13.21 -3.57
CA PRO A 23 -4.01 14.27 -4.46
C PRO A 23 -4.55 14.16 -5.89
N PHE A 24 -5.21 13.05 -6.26
CA PHE A 24 -5.69 12.83 -7.61
C PHE A 24 -7.12 13.37 -7.82
N GLY A 25 -7.34 13.96 -8.99
CA GLY A 25 -8.67 14.36 -9.45
C GLY A 25 -9.25 15.61 -8.80
N LEU A 26 -8.42 16.55 -8.37
CA LEU A 26 -8.85 17.93 -8.10
C LEU A 26 -8.85 18.71 -9.42
N LYS A 27 -9.98 18.67 -10.15
CA LYS A 27 -10.20 19.62 -11.24
C LYS A 27 -10.52 20.96 -10.59
N ARG A 28 -9.53 21.86 -10.59
CA ARG A 28 -9.70 23.23 -10.14
C ARG A 28 -10.22 24.05 -11.31
N ASP A 29 -11.28 24.81 -11.07
CA ASP A 29 -11.71 25.87 -11.98
C ASP A 29 -10.64 26.99 -12.04
N GLU A 30 -10.75 27.91 -13.00
CA GLU A 30 -9.87 29.08 -13.18
C GLU A 30 -9.75 29.94 -11.91
N LYS A 31 -10.73 29.83 -11.00
CA LYS A 31 -10.78 30.48 -9.68
C LYS A 31 -10.35 29.59 -8.51
N GLY A 32 -9.86 28.38 -8.75
CA GLY A 32 -9.44 27.43 -7.72
C GLY A 32 -10.59 26.72 -7.00
N MET A 33 -11.84 26.93 -7.42
CA MET A 33 -13.02 26.35 -6.77
C MET A 33 -13.31 24.93 -7.30
N PRO A 34 -13.58 23.93 -6.44
CA PRO A 34 -13.94 22.60 -6.90
C PRO A 34 -15.36 22.63 -7.49
N ASN A 35 -15.48 22.47 -8.80
CA ASN A 35 -16.79 22.50 -9.49
C ASN A 35 -17.72 21.33 -9.12
N ASP A 36 -17.18 20.23 -8.57
CA ASP A 36 -18.00 19.09 -8.18
C ASP A 36 -17.26 18.11 -7.22
N PRO A 37 -17.57 18.09 -5.92
CA PRO A 37 -16.95 17.20 -4.95
C PRO A 37 -17.56 15.78 -5.06
N HIS A 38 -17.21 15.04 -6.12
CA HIS A 38 -17.58 13.64 -6.30
C HIS A 38 -16.84 12.69 -5.32
N LEU A 39 -16.92 12.95 -4.01
CA LEU A 39 -16.20 12.24 -2.94
C LEU A 39 -16.55 10.74 -2.90
N LYS A 40 -17.80 10.37 -3.20
CA LYS A 40 -18.26 8.96 -3.21
C LYS A 40 -17.58 8.12 -4.30
N LYS A 41 -17.37 8.70 -5.50
CA LYS A 41 -16.66 8.02 -6.60
C LYS A 41 -15.19 7.83 -6.25
N LYS A 42 -14.58 8.81 -5.57
CA LYS A 42 -13.20 8.73 -5.09
C LYS A 42 -13.02 7.63 -4.04
N LEU A 43 -13.98 7.47 -3.13
CA LEU A 43 -13.95 6.39 -2.14
C LEU A 43 -13.92 5.00 -2.79
N LEU A 44 -14.73 4.77 -3.83
CA LEU A 44 -14.74 3.49 -4.57
C LEU A 44 -13.40 3.21 -5.26
N ILE A 45 -12.77 4.24 -5.83
CA ILE A 45 -11.44 4.12 -6.45
C ILE A 45 -10.40 3.76 -5.38
N ILE A 46 -10.43 4.42 -4.22
CA ILE A 46 -9.51 4.15 -3.10
C ILE A 46 -9.63 2.69 -2.66
N THR A 47 -10.85 2.21 -2.43
CA THR A 47 -11.09 0.83 -2.01
C THR A 47 -10.61 -0.17 -3.07
N GLY A 48 -10.91 0.07 -4.35
CA GLY A 48 -10.44 -0.79 -5.44
C GLY A 48 -8.91 -0.85 -5.53
N VAL A 49 -8.24 0.31 -5.48
CA VAL A 49 -6.78 0.40 -5.52
C VAL A 49 -6.15 -0.29 -4.30
N SER A 50 -6.70 -0.08 -3.11
CA SER A 50 -6.20 -0.73 -1.89
C SER A 50 -6.32 -2.26 -1.94
N ILE A 51 -7.41 -2.78 -2.51
CA ILE A 51 -7.61 -4.23 -2.66
C ILE A 51 -6.57 -4.81 -3.61
N VAL A 52 -6.33 -4.16 -4.76
CA VAL A 52 -5.31 -4.62 -5.73
C VAL A 52 -3.91 -4.63 -5.11
N ILE A 53 -3.53 -3.56 -4.42
CA ILE A 53 -2.21 -3.47 -3.77
C ILE A 53 -2.07 -4.51 -2.66
N TRP A 54 -3.10 -4.67 -1.81
CA TRP A 54 -3.07 -5.67 -0.76
C TRP A 54 -2.96 -7.09 -1.32
N LEU A 55 -3.67 -7.40 -2.41
CA LEU A 55 -3.64 -8.71 -3.05
C LEU A 55 -2.26 -9.00 -3.64
N LEU A 56 -1.60 -8.00 -4.22
CA LEU A 56 -0.20 -8.11 -4.66
C LEU A 56 0.76 -8.37 -3.48
N ILE A 57 0.61 -7.65 -2.37
CA ILE A 57 1.41 -7.86 -1.16
C ILE A 57 1.20 -9.27 -0.60
N TYR A 58 -0.05 -9.72 -0.53
CA TYR A 58 -0.39 -11.05 -0.05
C TYR A 58 0.25 -12.15 -0.90
N LEU A 59 0.12 -12.07 -2.23
CA LEU A 59 0.75 -13.03 -3.15
C LEU A 59 2.27 -13.00 -3.05
N LEU A 60 2.87 -11.82 -2.89
CA LEU A 60 4.32 -11.70 -2.75
C LEU A 60 4.81 -12.35 -1.45
N ILE A 61 4.09 -12.16 -0.34
CA ILE A 61 4.41 -12.79 0.95
C ILE A 61 4.21 -14.32 0.88
N ASP A 62 3.12 -14.77 0.26
CA ASP A 62 2.79 -16.19 0.15
C ASP A 62 3.75 -16.95 -0.77
N SER A 63 4.29 -16.28 -1.78
CA SER A 63 5.25 -16.87 -2.72
C SER A 63 6.60 -17.23 -2.08
N ASP A 64 6.87 -16.82 -0.83
CA ASP A 64 8.13 -17.03 -0.09
C ASP A 64 9.41 -16.61 -0.85
N ILE A 65 9.25 -15.80 -1.92
CA ILE A 65 10.32 -15.35 -2.82
C ILE A 65 11.32 -14.45 -2.07
N ILE A 66 10.88 -13.79 -1.00
CA ILE A 66 11.69 -12.85 -0.22
C ILE A 66 11.87 -13.39 1.20
N SER A 67 12.89 -14.22 1.39
CA SER A 67 13.32 -14.64 2.73
C SER A 67 14.08 -13.50 3.39
N PHE A 68 13.38 -12.66 4.16
CA PHE A 68 13.99 -11.65 5.03
C PHE A 68 15.01 -12.25 5.99
N ARG A 69 14.85 -13.54 6.35
CA ARG A 69 15.78 -14.26 7.21
C ARG A 69 17.13 -14.52 6.53
N GLU A 70 17.13 -14.83 5.24
CA GLU A 70 18.37 -15.01 4.49
C GLU A 70 19.10 -13.69 4.26
N MET A 71 18.38 -12.62 3.94
CA MET A 71 18.98 -11.28 3.81
C MET A 71 19.57 -10.76 5.13
N ALA A 72 18.89 -10.98 6.26
CA ALA A 72 19.43 -10.63 7.57
C ALA A 72 20.67 -11.46 7.91
N LYS A 73 20.67 -12.76 7.56
CA LYS A 73 21.82 -13.64 7.79
C LYS A 73 23.02 -13.27 6.92
N SER A 74 22.81 -12.86 5.67
CA SER A 74 23.91 -12.43 4.79
C SER A 74 24.57 -11.14 5.27
N LEU A 75 23.78 -10.20 5.82
CA LEU A 75 24.31 -8.95 6.37
C LEU A 75 25.11 -9.20 7.66
N ALA A 76 24.60 -10.04 8.56
CA ALA A 76 25.32 -10.41 9.78
C ALA A 76 26.62 -11.18 9.50
N LEU A 77 26.63 -12.07 8.50
CA LEU A 77 27.86 -12.72 8.05
C LEU A 77 28.84 -11.72 7.44
N GLN A 78 28.36 -10.70 6.73
CA GLN A 78 29.21 -9.68 6.13
C GLN A 78 29.92 -8.82 7.19
N ASP A 79 29.26 -8.53 8.32
CA ASP A 79 29.87 -7.81 9.46
C ASP A 79 30.93 -8.64 10.21
N GLU A 80 30.84 -9.98 10.24
CA GLU A 80 31.87 -10.84 10.84
C GLU A 80 33.09 -11.07 9.92
N ILE A 81 32.95 -10.84 8.61
CA ILE A 81 34.03 -11.04 7.63
C ILE A 81 34.89 -9.76 7.45
N LEU A 82 34.45 -8.62 7.97
CA LEU A 82 35.17 -7.32 7.98
C LEU A 82 35.90 -7.08 9.31
#